data_AF-A0AB39UFY5-F1
#
_entry.id   AF-A0AB39UFY5-F1
#
_cell.length_a   1.000
_cell.length_b   1.000
_cell.length_c   1.000
_cell.angle_alpha   90.00
_cell.angle_beta   90.00
_cell.angle_gamma   90.00
#
_symmetry.space_group_name_H-M   'P 1'
#
loop_
_entity.id
_entity.type
_entity.pdbx_description
1 polymer ?
#
loop_
_entity_poly.entity_id
_entity_poly.type
_entity_poly.pdbx_seq_one_letter_code
_entity_poly.pdbx_strand_id
1 'polypeptide(L)'
;MSKLTKQELRELSDWAESDGPVDSGVTLTADEADRAAEQTLRMVGRPSLGHRQATGEGSSPRRQVRLPHALNYELDEYARYERTTASEVIRLAVSEYLHHHKPDLANA
;
A
#
# COMPACT_ATOMS: atom_id res chain seq x y z
N MET A 1 -19.11 -11.23 29.26
CA MET A 1 -18.88 -10.57 27.96
C MET A 1 -20.22 -10.53 27.24
N SER A 2 -20.90 -9.38 27.24
CA SER A 2 -22.16 -9.24 26.49
C SER A 2 -21.86 -9.29 24.99
N LYS A 3 -22.71 -9.94 24.21
CA LYS A 3 -22.56 -9.99 22.75
C LYS A 3 -23.26 -8.78 22.14
N LEU A 4 -22.60 -8.14 21.18
CA LEU A 4 -23.19 -7.08 20.35
C LEU A 4 -24.48 -7.58 19.70
N THR A 5 -25.51 -6.75 19.74
CA THR A 5 -26.77 -6.95 19.05
C THR A 5 -26.60 -6.76 17.55
N LYS A 6 -27.54 -7.28 16.75
CA LYS A 6 -27.53 -7.08 15.29
C LYS A 6 -27.62 -5.62 14.87
N GLN A 7 -28.21 -4.78 15.72
CA GLN A 7 -28.33 -3.35 15.47
C GLN A 7 -26.99 -2.65 15.70
N GLU A 8 -26.34 -2.90 16.83
CA GLU A 8 -25.00 -2.35 17.11
C GLU A 8 -23.97 -2.82 16.07
N LEU A 9 -24.09 -4.05 15.57
CA LEU A 9 -23.22 -4.52 14.48
C LEU A 9 -23.42 -3.73 13.19
N ARG A 10 -24.66 -3.40 12.83
CA ARG A 10 -24.95 -2.59 11.64
C ARG A 10 -24.45 -1.16 11.80
N GLU A 11 -24.67 -0.56 12.97
CA GLU A 11 -24.19 0.79 13.26
C GLU A 11 -22.65 0.88 13.17
N LEU A 12 -21.94 -0.17 13.61
CA LEU A 12 -20.49 -0.27 13.46
C LEU A 12 -20.05 -0.48 12.01
N SER A 13 -20.78 -1.28 11.23
CA SER A 13 -20.52 -1.44 9.79
C SER A 13 -20.75 -0.15 9.01
N ASP A 14 -21.86 0.53 9.25
CA ASP A 14 -22.20 1.80 8.59
C ASP A 14 -21.18 2.90 8.94
N TRP A 15 -20.68 2.92 10.18
CA TRP A 15 -19.58 3.82 10.58
C TRP A 15 -18.27 3.48 9.86
N ALA A 16 -17.89 2.21 9.78
CA ALA A 16 -16.64 1.76 9.16
C ALA A 16 -16.62 1.97 7.63
N GLU A 17 -17.79 1.93 6.99
CA GLU A 17 -17.96 2.19 5.55
C GLU A 17 -18.13 3.69 5.23
N SER A 18 -18.27 4.54 6.24
CA SER A 18 -18.39 5.99 6.04
C SER A 18 -17.03 6.66 5.82
N ASP A 19 -16.95 7.56 4.83
CA ASP A 19 -15.81 8.48 4.63
C ASP A 19 -15.83 9.65 5.63
N GLY A 20 -16.51 9.48 6.77
CA GLY A 20 -16.59 10.49 7.82
C GLY A 20 -15.20 10.71 8.46
N PRO A 21 -14.84 11.95 8.82
CA PRO A 21 -13.61 12.18 9.57
C PRO A 21 -13.67 11.42 10.90
N VAL A 22 -12.61 10.66 11.19
CA VAL A 22 -12.46 9.98 12.47
C VAL A 22 -12.17 11.03 13.53
N ASP A 23 -13.18 11.39 14.32
CA ASP A 23 -13.00 12.24 15.49
C ASP A 23 -12.35 11.43 16.62
N SER A 24 -11.03 11.42 16.63
CA SER A 24 -10.24 10.81 17.70
C SER A 24 -10.08 11.73 18.92
N GLY A 25 -10.67 12.93 18.91
CA GLY A 25 -10.48 13.96 19.94
C GLY A 25 -9.06 14.55 20.00
N VAL A 26 -8.15 14.06 19.14
CA VAL A 26 -6.75 14.49 19.07
C VAL A 26 -6.33 14.55 17.60
N THR A 27 -6.34 15.74 17.01
CA THR A 27 -5.63 15.98 15.75
C THR A 27 -4.18 16.27 16.06
N LEU A 28 -3.30 15.30 15.81
CA LEU A 28 -1.86 15.53 15.85
C LEU A 28 -1.46 16.27 14.57
N THR A 29 -0.62 17.30 14.71
CA THR A 29 0.11 17.85 13.55
C THR A 29 1.04 16.78 12.98
N ALA A 30 1.45 16.89 11.70
CA ALA A 30 2.29 15.88 11.04
C ALA A 30 3.54 15.50 11.87
N ASP A 31 4.21 16.50 12.44
CA ASP A 31 5.40 16.30 13.29
C ASP A 31 5.08 15.61 14.63
N GLU A 32 3.88 15.81 15.17
CA GLU A 32 3.42 15.14 16.39
C GLU A 32 3.02 13.68 16.11
N ALA A 33 2.41 13.43 14.96
CA ALA A 33 2.08 12.08 14.50
C ALA A 33 3.35 11.25 14.28
N ASP A 34 4.38 11.84 13.65
CA ASP A 34 5.66 11.17 13.42
C ASP A 34 6.37 10.82 14.74
N ARG A 35 6.40 11.75 15.71
CA ARG A 35 6.98 11.48 17.04
C ARG A 35 6.22 10.41 17.81
N ALA A 36 4.89 10.44 17.77
CA ALA A 36 4.05 9.44 18.42
C ALA A 36 4.24 8.05 17.77
N ALA A 37 4.36 8.01 16.43
CA ALA A 37 4.66 6.80 15.68
C ALA A 37 6.04 6.24 16.04
N GLU A 38 7.08 7.07 16.08
CA GLU A 38 8.43 6.66 16.51
C GLU A 38 8.44 6.10 17.93
N GLN A 39 7.78 6.76 18.87
CA GLN A 39 7.71 6.30 20.25
C GLN A 39 6.97 4.96 20.36
N THR A 40 5.88 4.79 19.61
CA THR A 40 5.14 3.53 19.53
C THR A 40 6.00 2.41 18.96
N LEU A 41 6.73 2.67 17.87
CA LEU A 41 7.65 1.71 17.26
C LEU A 41 8.81 1.31 18.19
N ARG A 42 9.30 2.24 19.03
CA ARG A 42 10.31 1.92 20.05
C ARG A 42 9.78 1.03 21.17
N MET A 43 8.52 1.23 21.58
CA MET A 43 7.92 0.46 22.67
C MET A 43 7.46 -0.94 22.23
N VAL A 44 6.83 -1.04 21.07
CA VAL A 44 6.19 -2.27 20.58
C VAL A 44 7.11 -3.05 19.64
N GLY A 45 8.17 -2.41 19.13
CA GLY A 45 8.94 -2.90 18.00
C GLY A 45 8.22 -2.64 16.69
N ARG A 46 8.95 -2.76 15.57
CA ARG A 46 8.34 -2.64 14.24
C ARG A 46 7.58 -3.92 13.93
N PRO A 47 6.25 -3.88 13.69
CA PRO A 47 5.51 -5.07 13.32
C PRO A 47 6.13 -5.69 12.08
N SER A 48 6.67 -6.89 12.20
CA SER A 48 7.09 -7.67 11.05
C SER A 48 5.90 -8.54 10.64
N LEU A 49 5.66 -8.69 9.34
CA LEU A 49 4.68 -9.67 8.83
C LEU A 49 5.06 -11.11 9.23
N GLY A 50 6.28 -11.34 9.73
CA GLY A 50 6.82 -12.66 10.01
C GLY A 50 7.15 -13.37 8.70
N HIS A 51 8.15 -14.23 8.73
CA HIS A 51 8.65 -14.94 7.54
C HIS A 51 7.56 -15.77 6.81
N ARG A 52 6.47 -16.10 7.52
CA ARG A 52 5.36 -16.91 7.02
C ARG A 52 4.28 -16.11 6.28
N GLN A 53 4.11 -14.82 6.59
CA GLN A 53 3.20 -13.91 5.85
C GLN A 53 3.97 -13.00 4.88
N ALA A 54 5.30 -12.97 4.98
CA ALA A 54 6.14 -12.32 3.99
C ALA A 54 6.10 -13.14 2.68
N THR A 55 5.34 -12.66 1.70
CA THR A 55 5.27 -13.28 0.36
C THR A 55 6.48 -12.97 -0.52
N GLY A 56 7.57 -12.41 0.05
CA GLY A 56 8.78 -12.04 -0.67
C GLY A 56 10.05 -12.23 0.16
N GLU A 57 11.16 -12.53 -0.50
CA GLU A 57 12.48 -12.85 0.10
C GLU A 57 13.25 -11.62 0.63
N GLY A 58 12.58 -10.48 0.80
CA GLY A 58 13.18 -9.24 1.29
C GLY A 58 12.76 -8.02 0.49
N SER A 59 13.50 -6.92 0.63
CA SER A 59 13.25 -5.70 -0.15
C SER A 59 13.54 -5.96 -1.62
N SER A 60 12.56 -5.70 -2.49
CA SER A 60 12.79 -5.75 -3.94
C SER A 60 13.93 -4.82 -4.35
N PRO A 61 14.85 -5.25 -5.23
CA PRO A 61 15.92 -4.38 -5.73
C PRO A 61 15.37 -3.13 -6.41
N ARG A 62 15.90 -1.96 -6.05
CA ARG A 62 15.49 -0.67 -6.64
C ARG A 62 16.23 -0.44 -7.96
N ARG A 63 15.51 0.00 -8.99
CA ARG A 63 16.06 0.47 -10.28
C ARG A 63 15.47 1.85 -10.57
N GLN A 64 16.31 2.81 -10.98
CA GLN A 64 15.87 4.15 -11.37
C GLN A 64 15.90 4.27 -12.90
N VAL A 65 14.86 4.86 -13.47
CA VAL A 65 14.71 5.06 -14.92
C VAL A 65 14.24 6.50 -15.16
N ARG A 66 14.81 7.15 -16.18
CA ARG A 66 14.31 8.45 -16.65
C ARG A 66 13.29 8.22 -17.75
N LEU A 67 12.08 8.74 -17.56
CA LEU A 67 11.02 8.71 -18.56
C LEU A 67 10.90 10.07 -19.26
N PRO A 68 10.56 10.10 -20.56
CA PRO A 68 10.07 11.32 -21.20
C PRO A 68 8.87 11.88 -20.42
N HIS A 69 8.75 13.21 -20.35
CA HIS A 69 7.71 13.87 -19.54
C HIS A 69 6.30 13.41 -19.93
N ALA A 70 6.01 13.30 -21.23
CA ALA A 70 4.69 12.87 -21.71
C ALA A 70 4.35 11.46 -21.21
N LEU A 71 5.29 10.51 -21.32
CA LEU A 71 5.09 9.14 -20.85
C LEU A 71 4.91 9.04 -19.34
N ASN A 72 5.65 9.85 -18.57
CA ASN A 72 5.44 9.89 -17.12
C ASN A 72 4.04 10.38 -16.77
N TYR A 73 3.56 11.42 -17.46
CA TYR A 73 2.21 11.93 -17.26
C TYR A 73 1.13 10.89 -17.62
N GLU A 74 1.28 10.21 -18.75
CA GLU A 74 0.38 9.13 -19.16
C GLU A 74 0.35 7.99 -18.14
N LEU A 75 1.50 7.61 -17.59
CA LEU A 75 1.60 6.60 -16.53
C LEU A 75 0.86 7.01 -15.26
N ASP A 76 1.00 8.28 -14.84
CA ASP A 76 0.34 8.80 -13.65
C ASP A 76 -1.20 8.84 -13.84
N GLU A 77 -1.67 9.27 -15.02
CA GLU A 77 -3.12 9.28 -15.33
C GLU A 77 -3.70 7.86 -15.41
N TYR A 78 -2.99 6.93 -16.05
CA TYR A 78 -3.41 5.51 -16.10
C TYR A 78 -3.52 4.92 -14.68
N ALA A 79 -2.49 5.13 -13.85
CA ALA A 79 -2.49 4.61 -12.48
C ALA A 79 -3.66 5.14 -11.64
N ARG A 80 -4.00 6.43 -11.80
CA ARG A 80 -5.17 7.05 -11.13
C ARG A 80 -6.49 6.44 -11.62
N TYR A 81 -6.66 6.32 -12.93
CA TYR A 81 -7.89 5.80 -13.53
C TYR A 81 -8.16 4.35 -13.12
N GLU A 82 -7.13 3.50 -13.18
CA GLU A 82 -7.22 2.07 -12.84
C GLU A 82 -7.10 1.79 -11.32
N ARG A 83 -6.98 2.83 -10.48
CA ARG A 83 -6.77 2.71 -9.02
C ARG A 83 -5.61 1.79 -8.64
N THR A 84 -4.50 1.90 -9.38
CA THR A 84 -3.25 1.16 -9.16
C THR A 84 -2.11 2.14 -8.93
N THR A 85 -0.88 1.66 -8.77
CA THR A 85 0.32 2.49 -8.62
C THR A 85 1.19 2.43 -9.87
N ALA A 86 1.89 3.53 -10.19
CA ALA A 86 2.89 3.55 -11.26
C ALA A 86 3.92 2.41 -11.13
N SER A 87 4.29 2.04 -9.90
CA SER A 87 5.21 0.92 -9.64
C SER A 87 4.62 -0.43 -10.02
N GLU A 88 3.34 -0.67 -9.79
CA GLU A 88 2.66 -1.90 -10.22
C GLU A 88 2.59 -1.99 -11.74
N VAL A 89 2.18 -0.91 -12.39
CA VAL A 89 2.11 -0.82 -13.86
C VAL A 89 3.48 -1.07 -14.48
N ILE A 90 4.54 -0.43 -13.98
CA ILE A 90 5.91 -0.65 -14.47
C ILE A 90 6.35 -2.11 -14.27
N ARG A 91 6.06 -2.72 -13.10
CA ARG A 91 6.42 -4.12 -12.86
C ARG A 91 5.74 -5.05 -13.86
N LEU A 92 4.44 -4.85 -14.11
CA LEU A 92 3.68 -5.64 -15.07
C LEU A 92 4.23 -5.45 -16.49
N ALA A 93 4.38 -4.20 -16.93
CA ALA A 93 4.88 -3.88 -18.27
C ALA A 93 6.28 -4.45 -18.53
N VAL A 94 7.18 -4.38 -17.54
CA VAL A 94 8.52 -4.97 -17.65
C VAL A 94 8.46 -6.50 -17.72
N SER A 95 7.61 -7.13 -16.90
CA SER A 95 7.38 -8.59 -16.93
C SER A 95 6.87 -9.04 -18.30
N GLU A 96 5.82 -8.39 -18.81
CA GLU A 96 5.25 -8.68 -20.12
C GLU A 96 6.25 -8.47 -21.26
N TYR A 97 6.99 -7.35 -21.22
CA TYR A 97 8.02 -7.06 -22.20
C TYR A 97 9.10 -8.15 -22.23
N LEU A 98 9.58 -8.59 -21.06
CA LEU A 98 10.60 -9.64 -20.97
C LEU A 98 10.06 -10.99 -21.42
N HIS A 99 8.86 -11.40 -20.99
CA HIS A 99 8.25 -12.65 -21.44
C HIS A 99 8.00 -12.68 -22.95
N HIS A 100 7.61 -11.54 -23.53
CA HIS A 100 7.40 -11.43 -24.97
C HIS A 100 8.69 -11.57 -25.78
N HIS A 101 9.79 -10.96 -25.32
CA HIS A 101 11.05 -10.91 -26.08
C HIS A 101 12.06 -12.01 -25.72
N LYS A 102 11.93 -12.59 -24.52
CA LYS A 102 12.83 -13.58 -23.93
C LYS A 102 12.03 -14.58 -23.07
N PRO A 103 11.17 -15.40 -23.70
CA PRO A 103 10.35 -16.38 -22.99
C PRO A 103 11.17 -17.45 -22.26
N ASP A 104 12.42 -17.67 -22.69
CA ASP A 104 13.38 -18.57 -22.06
C ASP A 104 13.84 -18.10 -20.66
N LEU A 105 13.85 -16.79 -20.40
CA LEU A 105 14.22 -16.23 -19.10
C LEU A 105 13.12 -16.35 -18.04
N ALA A 106 11.88 -16.65 -18.44
CA ALA A 106 10.74 -16.78 -17.52
C ALA A 106 10.79 -18.05 -16.65
N ASN A 107 11.59 -19.05 -17.05
CA ASN A 107 11.68 -20.36 -16.41
C ASN A 107 13.03 -20.61 -15.70
N ALA A 108 13.87 -19.57 -15.57
CA ALA A 108 15.18 -19.62 -14.92
C ALA A 108 15.09 -19.11 -13.48
#